data_AF-A0A7Y0X8X8-F1
#
_entry.id   AF-A0A7Y0X8X8-F1
#
_cell.length_a   1.000
_cell.length_b   1.000
_cell.length_c   1.000
_cell.angle_alpha   90.00
_cell.angle_beta   90.00
_cell.angle_gamma   90.00
#
_symmetry.space_group_name_H-M   'P 1'
#
loop_
_entity.id
_entity.type
_entity.pdbx_description
1 polymer ?
#
loop_
_entity_poly.entity_id
_entity_poly.type
_entity_poly.pdbx_seq_one_letter_code
_entity_poly.pdbx_strand_id
1 'polypeptide(L)'
;NPSVVFSVTFVAEVVQMILLLAVAKPFDQAYELVSAIAAPMIIANSFGAALFMSILQDRKAIFEKFSATFSRRALTIADRSVGILSNGFNTENAEKIARIIYEET
;
A
#
# COMPACT_ATOMS: atom_id res chain seq x y z
N ASN A 1 3.42 8.33 1.23
CA ASN A 1 3.73 8.31 2.67
C ASN A 1 2.50 8.81 3.42
N PRO A 2 1.98 8.08 4.44
CA PRO A 2 0.74 8.44 5.13
C PRO A 2 0.80 9.82 5.80
N SER A 3 1.97 10.22 6.30
CA SER A 3 2.18 11.51 6.96
C SER A 3 1.98 12.69 6.01
N VAL A 4 2.39 12.57 4.75
CA VAL A 4 2.22 13.64 3.75
C VAL A 4 0.74 13.85 3.43
N VAL A 5 -0.02 12.76 3.28
CA VAL A 5 -1.46 12.84 3.02
C VAL A 5 -2.14 13.48 4.22
N PHE A 6 -1.85 13.02 5.45
CA PHE A 6 -2.39 13.61 6.67
C PHE A 6 -2.15 15.12 6.75
N SER A 7 -0.90 15.58 6.54
CA SER A 7 -0.56 17.00 6.63
C SER A 7 -1.28 17.84 5.57
N VAL A 8 -1.39 17.35 4.33
CA VAL A 8 -2.09 18.08 3.27
C VAL A 8 -3.60 18.19 3.59
N THR A 9 -4.24 17.10 4.01
CA THR A 9 -5.67 17.11 4.35
C THR A 9 -5.96 18.00 5.55
N PHE A 10 -5.11 17.96 6.58
CA PHE A 10 -5.24 18.81 7.76
C PHE A 10 -5.14 20.30 7.41
N VAL A 11 -4.14 20.69 6.61
CA VAL A 11 -3.99 22.10 6.19
C VAL A 11 -5.17 22.53 5.31
N ALA A 12 -5.63 21.67 4.40
CA ALA A 12 -6.78 21.96 3.55
C ALA A 12 -8.07 22.20 4.38
N GLU A 13 -8.34 21.35 5.37
CA GLU A 13 -9.46 21.49 6.33
C GLU A 13 -9.41 22.83 7.08
N VAL A 14 -8.24 23.18 7.62
CA VAL A 14 -8.05 24.44 8.35
C VAL A 14 -8.32 25.65 7.45
N VAL A 15 -7.77 25.63 6.23
CA VAL A 15 -8.00 26.69 5.25
C VAL A 15 -9.48 26.78 4.88
N GLN A 16 -10.15 25.65 4.67
CA GLN A 16 -11.58 25.61 4.38
C GLN A 16 -12.41 26.23 5.51
N MET A 17 -12.12 25.89 6.76
CA MET A 17 -12.84 26.44 7.93
C MET A 17 -12.67 27.97 8.04
N ILE A 18 -11.45 28.47 7.81
CA ILE A 18 -11.16 29.92 7.77
C ILE A 18 -11.97 30.59 6.66
N LEU A 19 -12.01 29.99 5.47
CA LEU A 19 -12.73 30.51 4.32
C LEU A 19 -14.25 30.52 4.57
N LEU A 20 -14.77 29.49 5.24
CA LEU A 20 -16.17 29.41 5.66
C LEU A 20 -16.54 30.56 6.61
N LEU A 21 -15.72 30.82 7.63
CA LEU A 21 -15.92 31.94 8.56
C LEU A 21 -15.81 33.32 7.89
N ALA A 22 -14.95 33.45 6.86
CA ALA A 22 -14.76 34.71 6.14
C ALA A 22 -15.92 35.03 5.18
N VAL A 23 -16.52 34.01 4.57
CA VAL A 23 -17.54 34.18 3.50
C VAL A 23 -18.97 34.06 4.03
N ALA A 24 -19.23 33.17 4.99
CA ALA A 24 -20.58 32.91 5.47
C ALA A 24 -21.08 34.03 6.38
N LYS A 25 -22.27 34.56 6.06
CA LYS A 25 -23.01 35.52 6.89
C LYS A 25 -24.38 34.95 7.26
N PRO A 26 -24.90 35.23 8.47
CA PRO A 26 -24.27 35.98 9.56
C PRO A 26 -23.17 35.17 10.28
N PHE A 27 -22.15 35.88 10.80
CA PHE A 27 -20.94 35.26 11.38
C PHE A 27 -21.24 34.35 12.58
N ASP A 28 -22.20 34.72 13.43
CA ASP A 28 -22.56 33.92 14.61
C ASP A 28 -23.02 32.50 14.23
N GLN A 29 -23.85 32.38 13.18
CA GLN A 29 -24.31 31.08 12.69
C GLN A 29 -23.17 30.29 12.05
N ALA A 30 -22.27 30.96 11.33
CA ALA A 30 -21.10 30.31 10.74
C ALA A 30 -20.14 29.77 11.81
N TYR A 31 -19.95 30.52 12.90
CA TYR A 31 -19.11 30.11 14.02
C TYR A 31 -19.70 28.93 14.78
N GLU A 32 -21.01 28.93 15.02
CA GLU A 32 -21.72 27.83 15.69
C GLU A 32 -21.64 26.54 14.85
N LEU A 33 -21.81 26.67 13.53
CA LEU A 33 -21.67 25.56 12.59
C LEU A 33 -20.24 25.00 12.61
N VAL A 34 -19.22 25.85 12.44
CA VAL A 34 -17.81 25.46 12.44
C VAL A 34 -17.43 24.77 13.74
N SER A 35 -17.88 25.31 14.88
CA SER A 35 -17.60 24.71 16.20
C SER A 35 -18.20 23.31 16.36
N ALA A 36 -19.36 23.04 15.75
CA ALA A 36 -19.99 21.73 15.80
C ALA A 36 -19.30 20.70 14.88
N ILE A 37 -18.80 21.13 13.73
CA ILE A 37 -18.27 20.21 12.70
C ILE A 37 -16.75 20.09 12.69
N ALA A 38 -16.00 21.06 13.22
CA ALA A 38 -14.54 21.12 13.13
C ALA A 38 -13.85 19.87 13.72
N ALA A 39 -14.21 19.50 14.96
CA ALA A 39 -13.58 18.35 15.62
C ALA A 39 -13.89 17.02 14.90
N PRO A 40 -15.16 16.66 14.60
CA PRO A 40 -15.46 15.44 13.86
C PRO A 40 -14.79 15.40 12.48
N MET A 41 -14.80 16.52 11.75
CA MET A 41 -14.34 16.59 10.36
C MET A 41 -12.81 16.43 10.27
N ILE A 42 -12.05 17.14 11.10
CA ILE A 42 -10.59 17.03 11.15
C ILE A 42 -10.17 15.62 11.57
N ILE A 43 -10.78 15.06 12.61
CA ILE A 43 -10.42 13.72 13.11
C ILE A 43 -10.76 12.68 12.06
N ALA A 44 -12.00 12.65 11.56
CA ALA A 44 -12.45 11.64 10.61
C ALA A 44 -11.65 11.67 9.30
N ASN A 45 -11.44 12.84 8.72
CA ASN A 45 -10.76 12.96 7.44
C ASN A 45 -9.25 12.67 7.56
N SER A 46 -8.61 13.14 8.63
CA SER A 46 -7.17 12.94 8.80
C SER A 46 -6.84 11.49 9.19
N PHE A 47 -7.58 10.88 10.13
CA PHE A 47 -7.41 9.46 10.46
C PHE A 47 -7.83 8.55 9.30
N GLY A 48 -8.96 8.84 8.65
CA GLY A 48 -9.46 8.06 7.52
C GLY A 48 -8.45 8.02 6.38
N ALA A 49 -7.87 9.17 6.00
CA ALA A 49 -6.85 9.24 4.97
C ALA A 49 -5.55 8.49 5.36
N ALA A 50 -5.12 8.60 6.62
CA ALA A 50 -3.95 7.88 7.12
C ALA A 50 -4.16 6.35 7.09
N LEU A 51 -5.31 5.87 7.56
CA LEU A 51 -5.69 4.45 7.52
C LEU A 51 -5.77 3.94 6.09
N PHE A 52 -6.42 4.67 5.20
CA PHE A 52 -6.53 4.30 3.78
C PHE A 52 -5.15 4.20 3.12
N MET A 53 -4.26 5.16 3.40
CA MET A 53 -2.90 5.16 2.88
C MET A 53 -2.04 4.04 3.48
N SER A 54 -2.28 3.67 4.75
CA SER A 54 -1.64 2.52 5.40
C SER A 54 -2.06 1.21 4.72
N ILE A 55 -3.36 1.02 4.48
CA ILE A 55 -3.88 -0.15 3.77
C ILE A 55 -3.29 -0.25 2.36
N LEU A 56 -3.21 0.87 1.63
CA LEU A 56 -2.59 0.90 0.31
C LEU A 56 -1.11 0.52 0.34
N GLN A 57 -0.36 1.00 1.32
CA GLN A 57 1.05 0.64 1.49
C GLN A 57 1.23 -0.83 1.86
N ASP A 58 0.41 -1.36 2.77
CA ASP A 58 0.45 -2.77 3.12
C ASP A 58 0.14 -3.65 1.90
N ARG A 59 -0.88 -3.29 1.12
CA ARG A 59 -1.20 -3.99 -0.13
C ARG A 59 -0.06 -3.95 -1.13
N LYS A 60 0.58 -2.79 -1.32
CA LYS A 60 1.74 -2.64 -2.21
C LYS A 60 2.91 -3.50 -1.72
N ALA A 61 3.22 -3.45 -0.43
CA ALA A 61 4.32 -4.21 0.17
C ALA A 61 4.09 -5.72 0.08
N ILE A 62 2.83 -6.17 0.26
CA ILE A 62 2.41 -7.54 0.03
C ILE A 62 2.68 -7.92 -1.44
N PHE A 63 2.23 -7.12 -2.41
CA PHE A 63 2.42 -7.40 -3.83
C PHE A 63 3.90 -7.46 -4.25
N GLU A 64 4.71 -6.53 -3.75
CA GLU A 64 6.15 -6.51 -3.98
C GLU A 64 6.84 -7.73 -3.35
N LYS A 65 6.50 -8.08 -2.11
CA LYS A 65 7.05 -9.29 -1.46
C LYS A 65 6.64 -10.57 -2.16
N PHE A 66 5.38 -10.70 -2.58
CA PHE A 66 4.90 -11.86 -3.34
C PHE A 66 5.65 -11.96 -4.68
N SER A 67 5.78 -10.86 -5.42
CA SER A 67 6.50 -10.83 -6.70
C SER A 67 7.98 -11.15 -6.55
N ALA A 68 8.65 -10.58 -5.54
CA ALA A 68 10.06 -10.82 -5.28
C ALA A 68 10.34 -12.25 -4.80
N THR A 69 9.50 -12.79 -3.91
CA THR A 69 9.65 -14.16 -3.41
C THR A 69 9.39 -15.17 -4.52
N PHE A 70 8.36 -14.96 -5.34
CA PHE A 70 8.07 -15.80 -6.50
C PHE A 70 9.20 -15.73 -7.54
N SER A 71 9.68 -14.53 -7.89
CA SER A 71 10.80 -14.37 -8.81
C SER A 71 12.07 -15.05 -8.30
N ARG A 72 12.35 -14.95 -6.99
CA ARG A 72 13.49 -15.62 -6.37
C ARG A 72 13.35 -17.13 -6.43
N ARG A 73 12.17 -17.69 -6.14
CA ARG A 73 11.91 -19.13 -6.28
C ARG A 73 12.06 -19.58 -7.73
N ALA A 74 11.48 -18.87 -8.68
CA ALA A 74 11.63 -19.16 -10.10
C ALA A 74 13.09 -19.13 -10.56
N LEU A 75 13.87 -18.13 -10.11
CA LEU A 75 15.30 -18.05 -10.40
C LEU A 75 16.09 -19.20 -9.75
N THR A 76 15.78 -19.57 -8.50
CA THR A 76 16.39 -20.73 -7.83
C THR A 76 16.10 -22.03 -8.58
N ILE A 77 14.85 -22.24 -9.03
CA ILE A 77 14.48 -23.41 -9.84
C ILE A 77 15.27 -23.40 -11.15
N ALA A 78 15.35 -22.25 -11.83
CA ALA A 78 16.10 -22.12 -13.08
C ALA A 78 17.59 -22.42 -12.88
N ASP A 79 18.23 -21.84 -11.87
CA ASP A 79 19.65 -22.04 -11.57
C ASP A 79 19.97 -23.51 -11.26
N ARG A 80 19.15 -24.16 -10.40
CA ARG A 80 19.28 -25.59 -10.10
C ARG A 80 19.02 -26.47 -11.33
N SER A 81 18.05 -26.10 -12.17
CA SER A 81 17.67 -26.88 -13.35
C SER A 81 18.71 -26.78 -14.46
N VAL A 82 19.28 -25.59 -14.70
CA VAL A 82 20.37 -25.39 -15.68
C VAL A 82 21.61 -26.16 -15.26
N GLY A 83 21.96 -26.17 -13.97
CA GLY A 83 23.08 -26.94 -13.44
C GLY A 83 22.92 -28.47 -13.59
N ILE A 84 21.69 -28.98 -13.60
CA ILE A 84 21.40 -30.40 -13.86
C ILE A 84 21.33 -30.70 -15.36
N LEU A 85 20.71 -29.81 -16.13
CA LEU A 85 20.55 -29.94 -17.57
C LEU A 85 21.90 -29.83 -18.32
N SER A 86 22.87 -29.10 -17.79
CA SER A 86 24.23 -29.03 -18.33
C SER A 86 24.96 -30.39 -18.29
N ASN A 87 24.52 -31.34 -17.45
CA ASN A 87 25.01 -32.72 -17.42
C ASN A 87 24.32 -33.62 -18.46
N GLY A 88 23.50 -33.06 -19.35
CA GLY A 88 22.82 -33.75 -20.44
C GLY A 88 21.32 -33.98 -20.19
N PHE A 89 20.54 -33.97 -21.26
CA PHE A 89 19.09 -34.20 -21.22
C PHE A 89 18.78 -35.70 -21.31
N ASN A 90 18.60 -36.35 -20.16
CA ASN A 90 18.26 -37.77 -20.03
C ASN A 90 17.19 -37.97 -18.95
N THR A 91 16.62 -39.17 -18.88
CA THR A 91 15.52 -39.51 -17.97
C THR A 91 15.85 -39.25 -16.51
N GLU A 92 17.08 -39.57 -16.07
CA GLU A 92 17.52 -39.37 -14.68
C GLU A 92 17.59 -37.88 -14.30
N ASN A 93 18.14 -37.06 -15.19
CA ASN A 93 18.26 -35.61 -14.98
C ASN A 93 16.90 -34.91 -15.07
N ALA A 94 16.03 -35.36 -15.99
CA ALA A 94 14.66 -34.86 -16.09
C ALA A 94 13.83 -35.17 -14.84
N GLU A 95 13.99 -36.35 -14.25
CA GLU A 95 13.33 -36.75 -13.00
C GLU A 95 13.80 -35.87 -11.81
N LYS A 96 15.10 -35.57 -11.74
CA LYS A 96 15.66 -34.65 -10.73
C LYS A 96 15.09 -33.23 -10.87
N ILE A 97 14.97 -32.71 -12.09
CA ILE A 97 14.36 -31.39 -12.35
C ILE A 97 12.88 -31.39 -11.97
N ALA A 98 12.12 -32.43 -12.35
CA ALA A 98 10.71 -32.56 -11.99
C ALA A 98 10.50 -32.58 -10.47
N ARG A 99 11.39 -33.24 -9.72
CA ARG A 99 11.33 -33.25 -8.25
C ARG A 99 11.63 -31.87 -7.64
N ILE A 100 12.57 -31.11 -8.20
CA ILE A 100 12.86 -29.73 -7.75
C ILE A 100 11.66 -28.82 -7.97
N ILE A 101 10.98 -28.93 -9.11
CA ILE A 101 9.76 -28.15 -9.38
C ILE A 101 8.65 -28.55 -8.39
N TYR A 102 8.48 -29.84 -8.11
CA TYR A 102 7.50 -30.34 -7.14
C TYR A 102 7.77 -29.90 -5.70
N GLU A 103 9.03 -29.80 -5.29
CA GLU A 103 9.41 -29.33 -3.94
C GLU A 103 9.22 -27.82 -3.73
N GLU A 104 9.29 -27.02 -4.81
CA GLU A 104 9.23 -25.55 -4.76
C GLU A 104 7.85 -24.95 -5.14
N THR A 105 6.92 -25.78 -5.62
CA THR A 105 5.52 -25.42 -5.96
C THR A 105 4.58 -25.71 -4.81
#